data_AF-A0A3B8W7Q0-F1
#
_entry.id   AF-A0A3B8W7Q0-F1
#
_cell.length_a   1.000
_cell.length_b   1.000
_cell.length_c   1.000
_cell.angle_alpha   90.00
_cell.angle_beta   90.00
_cell.angle_gamma   90.00
#
_symmetry.space_group_name_H-M   'P 1'
#
loop_
_entity.id
_entity.type
_entity.pdbx_description
1 polymer ?
#
loop_
_entity_poly.entity_id
_entity_poly.type
_entity_poly.pdbx_seq_one_letter_code
_entity_poly.pdbx_strand_id
1 'polypeptide(L)'
;MSGRSWLALFLAILLCPAGSSTAQNRGAEAVIPSATTDGKVYALVVGVSKYKNDPLVPNLRFARADADAIVDFLNSSGLKIGEIVHLTDENASYINVSERGFDKITRLIRTKVITSDDLILVYLAGHGGAFNETDSYFFTYDSEHMQDAGTSLSIRDIKGYINSWRRNSKANVLFVFDACRSQTVGMGERGLKQASEYLT
;
A
#
# COMPACT_ATOMS: atom_id res chain seq x y z
N MET A 1 54.12 -15.78 -62.89
CA MET A 1 54.08 -15.54 -61.43
C MET A 1 52.60 -15.39 -61.05
N SER A 2 51.84 -16.49 -60.94
CA SER A 2 51.51 -17.18 -59.67
C SER A 2 51.09 -16.19 -58.58
N GLY A 3 49.86 -16.14 -58.05
CA GLY A 3 48.88 -17.20 -57.88
C GLY A 3 48.61 -17.35 -56.38
N ARG A 4 47.31 -17.31 -56.03
CA ARG A 4 46.64 -17.86 -54.82
C ARG A 4 46.47 -16.95 -53.59
N SER A 5 45.18 -16.82 -53.27
CA SER A 5 44.47 -16.43 -52.04
C SER A 5 45.14 -16.81 -50.72
N TRP A 6 44.66 -16.22 -49.60
CA TRP A 6 44.20 -16.95 -48.40
C TRP A 6 43.43 -16.04 -47.40
N LEU A 7 42.35 -16.61 -46.85
CA LEU A 7 41.57 -16.35 -45.61
C LEU A 7 40.98 -14.93 -45.37
N ALA A 8 39.66 -14.71 -45.48
CA ALA A 8 38.55 -15.13 -44.62
C ALA A 8 38.47 -14.38 -43.25
N LEU A 9 37.47 -13.50 -43.08
CA LEU A 9 36.50 -13.62 -41.97
C LEU A 9 35.25 -12.75 -42.18
N PHE A 10 34.13 -13.32 -41.78
CA PHE A 10 32.75 -12.85 -41.81
C PHE A 10 32.52 -11.60 -40.94
N LEU A 11 31.58 -10.73 -41.35
CA LEU A 11 30.61 -10.24 -40.38
C LEU A 11 29.23 -10.05 -41.03
N ALA A 12 28.26 -10.70 -40.39
CA ALA A 12 26.88 -10.80 -40.79
C ALA A 12 26.09 -9.50 -40.51
N ILE A 13 25.08 -9.32 -41.34
CA ILE A 13 23.95 -8.40 -41.22
C ILE A 13 23.26 -8.58 -39.86
N LEU A 14 22.92 -7.48 -39.18
CA LEU A 14 21.78 -7.45 -38.27
C LEU A 14 20.98 -6.15 -38.50
N LEU A 15 19.98 -6.30 -39.36
CA LEU A 15 18.76 -5.49 -39.34
C LEU A 15 18.21 -5.53 -37.92
N CYS A 16 18.11 -4.38 -37.26
CA CYS A 16 17.30 -4.22 -36.07
C CYS A 16 15.85 -4.05 -36.54
N PRO A 17 14.94 -5.03 -36.37
CA PRO A 17 13.53 -4.80 -36.63
C PRO A 17 13.03 -3.75 -35.62
N ALA A 18 12.39 -2.70 -36.13
CA ALA A 18 11.64 -1.75 -35.35
C ALA A 18 10.64 -2.50 -34.47
N GLY A 19 10.95 -2.62 -33.18
CA GLY A 19 10.07 -3.20 -32.18
C GLY A 19 8.85 -2.32 -32.02
N SER A 20 7.70 -2.85 -32.40
CA SER A 20 6.38 -2.32 -32.08
C SER A 20 6.31 -1.99 -30.59
N SER A 21 6.17 -0.71 -30.25
CA SER A 21 5.86 -0.28 -28.89
C SER A 21 4.45 -0.74 -28.56
N THR A 22 4.33 -1.88 -27.88
CA THR A 22 3.11 -2.20 -27.17
C THR A 22 2.99 -1.21 -26.03
N ALA A 23 1.94 -0.38 -26.07
CA ALA A 23 1.51 0.41 -24.94
C ALA A 23 1.29 -0.55 -23.77
N GLN A 24 2.22 -0.53 -22.81
CA GLN A 24 2.15 -1.36 -21.63
C GLN A 24 1.03 -0.80 -20.75
N ASN A 25 -0.15 -1.42 -20.84
CA ASN A 25 -1.25 -1.20 -19.92
C ASN A 25 -0.72 -1.43 -18.50
N ARG A 26 -0.46 -0.33 -17.78
CA ARG A 26 -0.20 -0.35 -16.34
C ARG A 26 -1.55 -0.32 -15.64
N GLY A 27 -2.11 -1.50 -15.46
CA GLY A 27 -3.25 -1.75 -14.59
C GLY A 27 -3.11 -3.16 -14.05
N ALA A 28 -3.03 -3.31 -12.73
CA ALA A 28 -3.26 -4.62 -12.13
C ALA A 28 -4.76 -4.91 -12.28
N GLU A 29 -5.11 -5.89 -13.10
CA GLU A 29 -6.44 -6.48 -13.04
C GLU A 29 -6.46 -7.36 -11.80
N ALA A 30 -7.06 -6.83 -10.73
CA ALA A 30 -7.31 -7.63 -9.54
C ALA A 30 -8.29 -8.73 -9.93
N VAL A 31 -7.78 -9.93 -10.21
CA VAL A 31 -8.58 -11.14 -10.24
C VAL A 31 -9.01 -11.41 -8.80
N ILE A 32 -10.09 -10.76 -8.37
CA ILE A 32 -10.79 -11.14 -7.15
C ILE A 32 -11.44 -12.49 -7.50
N PRO A 33 -11.00 -13.61 -6.88
CA PRO A 33 -11.63 -14.90 -7.12
C PRO A 33 -13.10 -14.71 -6.85
N SER A 34 -13.96 -14.99 -7.84
CA SER A 34 -15.41 -14.79 -7.86
C SER A 34 -15.97 -14.78 -6.44
N ALA A 35 -15.94 -13.60 -5.81
CA ALA A 35 -16.38 -13.47 -4.44
C ALA A 35 -17.86 -13.79 -4.53
N THR A 36 -18.29 -14.82 -3.83
CA THR A 36 -19.70 -15.03 -3.54
C THR A 36 -20.26 -13.65 -3.22
N THR A 37 -21.17 -13.14 -4.05
CA THR A 37 -21.68 -11.75 -4.05
C THR A 37 -22.50 -11.42 -2.80
N ASP A 38 -22.32 -12.19 -1.73
CA ASP A 38 -23.11 -12.18 -0.52
C ASP A 38 -22.39 -11.53 0.67
N GLY A 39 -21.05 -11.56 0.68
CA GLY A 39 -20.22 -10.94 1.71
C GLY A 39 -20.17 -9.41 1.63
N LYS A 40 -19.99 -8.75 2.78
CA LYS A 40 -19.84 -7.30 2.89
C LYS A 40 -18.37 -6.89 2.91
N VAL A 41 -18.08 -5.73 2.33
CA VAL A 41 -16.77 -5.08 2.42
C VAL A 41 -16.80 -4.02 3.53
N TYR A 42 -15.95 -4.18 4.53
CA TYR A 42 -15.64 -3.15 5.52
C TYR A 42 -14.27 -2.57 5.19
N ALA A 43 -14.13 -1.24 5.15
CA ALA A 43 -12.89 -0.61 4.70
C ALA A 43 -12.38 0.44 5.69
N LEU A 44 -11.07 0.46 5.91
CA LEU A 44 -10.31 1.61 6.39
C LEU A 44 -9.44 2.10 5.25
N VAL A 45 -9.72 3.31 4.77
CA VAL A 45 -9.01 3.94 3.64
C VAL A 45 -8.39 5.23 4.14
N VAL A 46 -7.06 5.30 4.10
CA VAL A 46 -6.28 6.44 4.60
C VAL A 46 -5.37 6.97 3.51
N GLY A 47 -5.43 8.26 3.25
CA GLY A 47 -4.58 8.93 2.26
C GLY A 47 -4.01 10.24 2.79
N VAL A 48 -2.70 10.31 2.99
CA VAL A 48 -2.03 11.49 3.55
C VAL A 48 -1.17 12.15 2.48
N SER A 49 -1.68 13.25 1.91
CA SER A 49 -0.93 14.07 0.95
C SER A 49 -0.34 15.32 1.60
N LYS A 50 -1.03 15.88 2.60
CA LYS A 50 -0.56 17.02 3.36
C LYS A 50 -0.03 16.59 4.71
N TYR A 51 1.04 17.23 5.17
CA TYR A 51 1.63 17.03 6.49
C TYR A 51 1.69 18.36 7.24
N LYS A 52 1.34 18.32 8.54
CA LYS A 52 1.02 19.51 9.33
C LYS A 52 2.24 20.41 9.55
N ASN A 53 3.40 19.85 9.86
CA ASN A 53 4.42 20.60 10.62
C ASN A 53 5.89 20.22 10.34
N ASP A 54 6.22 19.60 9.20
CA ASP A 54 7.61 19.19 8.98
C ASP A 54 8.15 19.52 7.58
N PRO A 55 9.14 20.43 7.44
CA PRO A 55 9.80 20.71 6.17
C PRO A 55 10.52 19.50 5.54
N LEU A 56 10.89 18.51 6.35
CA LEU A 56 11.57 17.27 5.96
C LEU A 56 10.59 16.15 5.61
N VAL A 57 9.29 16.33 5.87
CA VAL A 57 8.21 15.45 5.37
C VAL A 57 7.46 16.21 4.26
N PRO A 58 7.92 16.14 3.01
CA PRO A 58 7.32 16.90 1.93
C PRO A 58 5.90 16.40 1.61
N ASN A 59 5.00 17.31 1.26
CA ASN A 59 3.68 16.95 0.79
C ASN A 59 3.74 16.06 -0.45
N LEU A 60 2.84 15.08 -0.52
CA LEU A 60 2.65 14.20 -1.66
C LEU A 60 1.55 14.75 -2.57
N ARG A 61 1.57 14.32 -3.83
CA ARG A 61 0.59 14.77 -4.84
C ARG A 61 -0.64 13.88 -4.93
N PHE A 62 -0.52 12.60 -4.62
CA PHE A 62 -1.49 11.58 -5.06
C PHE A 62 -2.11 10.76 -3.94
N ALA A 63 -1.47 10.59 -2.77
CA ALA A 63 -1.95 9.69 -1.73
C ALA A 63 -3.42 9.92 -1.30
N ARG A 64 -3.89 11.16 -1.29
CA ARG A 64 -5.30 11.49 -1.04
C ARG A 64 -6.18 11.11 -2.22
N ALA A 65 -5.76 11.48 -3.44
CA ALA A 65 -6.51 11.15 -4.65
C ALA A 65 -6.62 9.63 -4.84
N ASP A 66 -5.58 8.87 -4.49
CA ASP A 66 -5.58 7.42 -4.54
C ASP A 66 -6.57 6.83 -3.51
N ALA A 67 -6.57 7.36 -2.27
CA ALA A 67 -7.56 6.99 -1.25
C ALA A 67 -9.00 7.33 -1.68
N ASP A 68 -9.23 8.54 -2.21
CA ASP A 68 -10.52 8.97 -2.75
C ASP A 68 -10.98 8.00 -3.86
N ALA A 69 -10.09 7.62 -4.78
CA ALA A 69 -10.38 6.69 -5.87
C ALA A 69 -10.75 5.29 -5.38
N ILE A 70 -10.12 4.80 -4.31
CA ILE A 70 -10.49 3.51 -3.69
C ILE A 70 -11.91 3.59 -3.11
N VAL A 71 -12.27 4.68 -2.43
CA VAL A 71 -13.62 4.87 -1.88
C VAL A 71 -14.66 4.94 -3.00
N ASP A 72 -14.37 5.69 -4.07
CA ASP A 72 -15.25 5.81 -5.23
C ASP A 72 -15.43 4.47 -5.96
N PHE A 73 -14.34 3.70 -6.09
CA PHE A 73 -14.40 2.34 -6.63
C PHE A 73 -15.30 1.45 -5.77
N LEU A 74 -15.10 1.41 -4.44
CA LEU A 74 -15.93 0.60 -3.55
C LEU A 74 -17.42 0.96 -3.70
N ASN A 75 -17.75 2.24 -3.72
CA ASN A 75 -19.13 2.71 -3.85
C ASN A 75 -19.75 2.40 -5.23
N SER A 76 -18.96 2.36 -6.30
CA SER A 76 -19.43 2.09 -7.67
C SER A 76 -19.32 0.63 -8.11
N SER A 77 -18.63 -0.22 -7.34
CA SER A 77 -18.30 -1.61 -7.69
C SER A 77 -19.50 -2.57 -7.74
N GLY A 78 -20.66 -2.19 -7.20
CA GLY A 78 -21.80 -3.11 -7.00
C GLY A 78 -21.60 -4.12 -5.86
N LEU A 79 -20.50 -4.03 -5.11
CA LEU A 79 -20.26 -4.82 -3.91
C LEU A 79 -21.21 -4.40 -2.78
N LYS A 80 -21.50 -5.34 -1.87
CA LYS A 80 -22.23 -5.01 -0.64
C LYS A 80 -21.30 -4.27 0.31
N ILE A 81 -21.45 -2.95 0.40
CA ILE A 81 -20.61 -2.14 1.27
C ILE A 81 -21.15 -2.14 2.71
N GLY A 82 -20.25 -2.40 3.65
CA GLY A 82 -20.46 -2.25 5.08
C GLY A 82 -20.09 -0.84 5.55
N GLU A 83 -19.21 -0.75 6.54
CA GLU A 83 -18.66 0.54 6.99
C GLU A 83 -17.41 0.88 6.14
N ILE A 84 -17.33 2.12 5.65
CA ILE A 84 -16.09 2.71 5.13
C ILE A 84 -15.65 3.82 6.08
N VAL A 85 -14.49 3.64 6.70
CA VAL A 85 -13.78 4.70 7.40
C VAL A 85 -12.80 5.33 6.40
N HIS A 86 -13.06 6.58 6.03
CA HIS A 86 -12.23 7.34 5.10
C HIS A 86 -11.58 8.52 5.81
N LEU A 87 -10.25 8.54 5.86
CA LEU A 87 -9.46 9.56 6.55
C LEU A 87 -8.39 10.11 5.61
N THR A 88 -8.46 11.40 5.27
CA THR A 88 -7.48 12.04 4.41
C THR A 88 -6.93 13.33 5.00
N ASP A 89 -5.68 13.63 4.66
CA ASP A 89 -4.95 14.84 5.07
C ASP A 89 -5.19 15.17 6.55
N GLU A 90 -5.72 16.35 6.87
CA GLU A 90 -5.89 16.85 8.24
C GLU A 90 -6.75 15.91 9.13
N ASN A 91 -7.63 15.10 8.51
CA ASN A 91 -8.43 14.11 9.21
C ASN A 91 -7.68 12.80 9.49
N ALA A 92 -6.56 12.55 8.82
CA ALA A 92 -5.70 11.40 9.00
C ALA A 92 -4.60 11.66 10.03
N SER A 93 -4.92 12.30 11.16
CA SER A 93 -4.04 12.38 12.33
C SER A 93 -3.86 11.02 13.00
N TYR A 94 -2.80 10.86 13.78
CA TYR A 94 -2.51 9.63 14.52
C TYR A 94 -3.74 9.12 15.28
N ILE A 95 -4.34 10.00 16.09
CA ILE A 95 -5.50 9.66 16.93
C ILE A 95 -6.72 9.23 16.11
N ASN A 96 -6.95 9.85 14.95
CA ASN A 96 -8.07 9.47 14.11
C ASN A 96 -7.80 8.13 13.41
N VAL A 97 -6.58 7.90 12.91
CA VAL A 97 -6.24 6.65 12.25
C VAL A 97 -6.29 5.47 13.23
N SER A 98 -5.76 5.64 14.45
CA SER A 98 -5.82 4.62 15.49
C SER A 98 -7.24 4.38 16.00
N GLU A 99 -7.91 5.41 16.53
CA GLU A 99 -9.20 5.23 17.22
C GLU A 99 -10.38 5.13 16.26
N ARG A 100 -10.48 6.07 15.31
CA ARG A 100 -11.60 6.11 14.36
C ARG A 100 -11.42 5.14 13.21
N GLY A 101 -10.19 4.73 12.92
CA GLY A 101 -9.85 3.70 11.95
C GLY A 101 -9.75 2.31 12.57
N PHE A 102 -8.58 1.97 13.09
CA PHE A 102 -8.27 0.61 13.53
C PHE A 102 -9.16 0.12 14.68
N ASP A 103 -9.39 0.91 15.73
CA ASP A 103 -10.22 0.51 16.85
C ASP A 103 -11.71 0.42 16.46
N LYS A 104 -12.17 1.32 15.59
CA LYS A 104 -13.52 1.24 15.00
C LYS A 104 -13.73 -0.08 14.24
N ILE A 105 -12.80 -0.47 13.37
CA ILE A 105 -12.86 -1.76 12.67
C ILE A 105 -12.82 -2.92 13.66
N THR A 106 -11.92 -2.86 14.66
CA THR A 106 -11.84 -3.87 15.73
C THR A 106 -13.16 -4.03 16.46
N ARG A 107 -13.83 -2.91 16.80
CA ARG A 107 -15.13 -2.93 17.46
C ARG A 107 -16.22 -3.48 16.55
N LEU A 108 -16.22 -3.16 15.26
CA LEU A 108 -17.17 -3.71 14.30
C LEU A 108 -17.05 -5.23 14.22
N ILE A 109 -15.84 -5.75 14.14
CA ILE A 109 -15.56 -7.19 14.14
C ILE A 109 -16.12 -7.87 15.39
N ARG A 110 -15.94 -7.25 16.55
CA ARG A 110 -16.39 -7.81 17.84
C ARG A 110 -17.90 -7.76 18.06
N THR A 111 -18.60 -6.84 17.39
CA THR A 111 -20.02 -6.54 17.69
C THR A 111 -20.98 -6.98 16.60
N LYS A 112 -20.48 -7.24 15.38
CA LYS A 112 -21.29 -7.71 14.25
C LYS A 112 -21.00 -9.18 13.97
N VAL A 113 -21.96 -9.85 13.34
CA VAL A 113 -21.75 -11.18 12.78
C VAL A 113 -20.91 -11.01 11.52
N ILE A 114 -19.63 -11.39 11.59
CA ILE A 114 -18.68 -11.39 10.48
C ILE A 114 -18.48 -12.83 10.00
N THR A 115 -18.64 -13.04 8.70
CA THR A 115 -18.60 -14.34 8.03
C THR A 115 -17.31 -14.50 7.20
N SER A 116 -17.09 -15.69 6.65
CA SER A 116 -15.97 -15.97 5.75
C SER A 116 -16.10 -15.36 4.37
N ASP A 117 -17.30 -14.88 4.00
CA ASP A 117 -17.52 -14.16 2.75
C ASP A 117 -17.22 -12.67 2.89
N ASP A 118 -17.17 -12.14 4.12
CA ASP A 118 -16.86 -10.72 4.37
C ASP A 118 -15.38 -10.41 4.12
N LEU A 119 -15.13 -9.18 3.67
CA LEU A 119 -13.79 -8.62 3.42
C LEU A 119 -13.55 -7.43 4.33
N ILE A 120 -12.38 -7.40 4.96
CA ILE A 120 -11.84 -6.23 5.63
C ILE A 120 -10.70 -5.69 4.79
N LEU A 121 -10.92 -4.54 4.15
CA LEU A 121 -9.91 -3.82 3.39
C LEU A 121 -9.26 -2.77 4.29
N VAL A 122 -7.93 -2.77 4.34
CA VAL A 122 -7.16 -1.64 4.87
C VAL A 122 -6.26 -1.13 3.76
N TYR A 123 -6.50 0.10 3.32
CA TYR A 123 -5.70 0.80 2.32
C TYR A 123 -5.04 2.00 2.98
N LEU A 124 -3.71 2.06 2.95
CA LEU A 124 -2.93 3.18 3.46
C LEU A 124 -2.04 3.74 2.36
N ALA A 125 -2.18 5.03 2.05
CA ALA A 125 -1.31 5.76 1.14
C ALA A 125 -0.69 6.98 1.81
N GLY A 126 0.62 7.17 1.62
CA GLY A 126 1.36 8.27 2.27
C GLY A 126 2.87 8.01 2.37
N HIS A 127 3.54 8.71 3.27
CA HIS A 127 4.93 8.44 3.61
C HIS A 127 5.07 7.23 4.54
N GLY A 128 6.08 6.43 4.27
CA GLY A 128 6.62 5.47 5.21
C GLY A 128 8.04 5.85 5.60
N GLY A 129 8.42 5.55 6.83
CA GLY A 129 9.75 5.86 7.34
C GLY A 129 10.19 4.89 8.42
N ALA A 130 11.45 5.03 8.82
CA ALA A 130 12.00 4.37 10.00
C ALA A 130 12.69 5.44 10.83
N PHE A 131 12.45 5.45 12.14
CA PHE A 131 13.15 6.33 13.08
C PHE A 131 14.35 5.63 13.72
N ASN A 132 14.43 4.30 13.60
CA ASN A 132 15.50 3.45 14.08
C ASN A 132 15.67 2.25 13.13
N GLU A 133 16.65 1.39 13.37
CA GLU A 133 16.93 0.23 12.49
C GLU A 133 15.87 -0.89 12.58
N THR A 134 15.04 -0.89 13.61
CA THR A 134 14.16 -2.03 13.96
C THR A 134 12.71 -1.82 13.60
N ASP A 135 12.24 -0.58 13.58
CA ASP A 135 10.84 -0.23 13.46
C ASP A 135 10.59 0.63 12.23
N SER A 136 9.52 0.28 11.53
CA SER A 136 9.00 1.04 10.40
C SER A 136 7.64 1.61 10.75
N TYR A 137 7.33 2.75 10.17
CA TYR A 137 6.17 3.54 10.49
C TYR A 137 5.46 4.02 9.23
N PHE A 138 4.14 4.14 9.33
CA PHE A 138 3.30 4.93 8.44
C PHE A 138 3.11 6.32 9.05
N PHE A 139 3.41 7.35 8.28
CA PHE A 139 3.30 8.73 8.75
C PHE A 139 1.87 9.23 8.55
N THR A 140 1.24 9.65 9.65
CA THR A 140 -0.03 10.35 9.68
C THR A 140 0.19 11.86 9.48
N TYR A 141 -0.91 12.60 9.35
CA TYR A 141 -0.89 14.04 9.09
C TYR A 141 0.00 14.84 10.04
N ASP A 142 0.02 14.45 11.30
CA ASP A 142 0.71 15.07 12.42
C ASP A 142 2.06 14.44 12.75
N SER A 143 2.57 13.51 11.92
CA SER A 143 3.90 12.93 12.10
C SER A 143 5.00 13.97 11.88
N GLU A 144 6.02 13.93 12.75
CA GLU A 144 7.23 14.76 12.66
C GLU A 144 8.48 13.89 12.43
N HIS A 145 9.38 14.37 11.58
CA HIS A 145 10.65 13.76 11.21
C HIS A 145 11.58 13.63 12.42
N MET A 146 12.24 12.48 12.53
CA MET A 146 13.28 12.18 13.54
C MET A 146 12.84 12.17 15.01
N GLN A 147 11.58 12.49 15.35
CA GLN A 147 11.19 12.60 16.76
C GLN A 147 9.91 11.91 17.19
N ASP A 148 9.08 11.32 16.32
CA ASP A 148 7.76 10.95 16.84
C ASP A 148 7.18 9.60 16.37
N ALA A 149 7.56 8.56 17.11
CA ALA A 149 6.80 7.32 17.19
C ALA A 149 5.41 7.51 17.81
N GLY A 150 5.15 8.61 18.53
CA GLY A 150 3.86 8.90 19.18
C GLY A 150 2.80 9.46 18.23
N THR A 151 3.22 10.10 17.14
CA THR A 151 2.34 10.61 16.08
C THR A 151 2.52 9.89 14.75
N SER A 152 3.11 8.69 14.76
CA SER A 152 3.21 7.82 13.58
C SER A 152 2.69 6.42 13.93
N LEU A 153 2.06 5.72 12.99
CA LEU A 153 1.62 4.35 13.24
C LEU A 153 2.76 3.36 12.94
N SER A 154 3.21 2.62 13.95
CA SER A 154 4.20 1.57 13.70
C SER A 154 3.58 0.43 12.89
N ILE A 155 4.33 -0.11 11.93
CA ILE A 155 3.93 -1.28 11.16
C ILE A 155 3.73 -2.50 12.08
N ARG A 156 4.43 -2.55 13.22
CA ARG A 156 4.23 -3.56 14.26
C ARG A 156 2.83 -3.48 14.86
N ASP A 157 2.34 -2.29 15.17
CA ASP A 157 1.00 -2.11 15.74
C ASP A 157 -0.08 -2.40 14.70
N ILE A 158 0.09 -1.96 13.45
CA ILE A 158 -0.80 -2.30 12.32
C ILE A 158 -0.92 -3.83 12.17
N LYS A 159 0.19 -4.57 12.26
CA LYS A 159 0.16 -6.05 12.26
C LYS A 159 -0.54 -6.61 13.48
N GLY A 160 -0.39 -5.99 14.64
CA GLY A 160 -1.11 -6.34 15.86
C GLY A 160 -2.62 -6.35 15.63
N TYR A 161 -3.14 -5.28 15.02
CA TYR A 161 -4.55 -5.18 14.61
C TYR A 161 -4.94 -6.28 13.62
N ILE A 162 -4.23 -6.40 12.49
CA ILE A 162 -4.54 -7.38 11.43
C ILE A 162 -4.54 -8.82 11.98
N ASN A 163 -3.53 -9.18 12.78
CA ASN A 163 -3.43 -10.50 13.38
C ASN A 163 -4.54 -10.75 14.41
N SER A 164 -4.93 -9.72 15.16
CA SER A 164 -6.08 -9.80 16.05
C SER A 164 -7.37 -10.07 15.27
N TRP A 165 -7.59 -9.37 14.15
CA TRP A 165 -8.77 -9.56 13.31
C TRP A 165 -8.82 -10.95 12.67
N ARG A 166 -7.68 -11.44 12.17
CA ARG A 166 -7.55 -12.81 11.62
C ARG A 166 -7.84 -13.89 12.64
N ARG A 167 -7.46 -13.69 13.91
CA ARG A 167 -7.73 -14.66 14.99
C ARG A 167 -9.16 -14.62 15.49
N ASN A 168 -9.77 -13.43 15.51
CA ASN A 168 -11.06 -13.19 16.16
C ASN A 168 -12.23 -13.08 15.18
N SER A 169 -12.00 -13.18 13.87
CA SER A 169 -13.03 -13.13 12.84
C SER A 169 -12.74 -14.15 11.74
N LYS A 170 -13.78 -14.52 11.00
CA LYS A 170 -13.65 -15.38 9.82
C LYS A 170 -13.43 -14.61 8.52
N ALA A 171 -13.47 -13.28 8.56
CA ALA A 171 -13.33 -12.44 7.37
C ALA A 171 -11.96 -12.58 6.72
N ASN A 172 -11.95 -12.40 5.40
CA ASN A 172 -10.73 -12.16 4.65
C ASN A 172 -10.21 -10.77 5.01
N VAL A 173 -8.89 -10.62 5.19
CA VAL A 173 -8.26 -9.33 5.43
C VAL A 173 -7.31 -9.02 4.28
N LEU A 174 -7.58 -7.96 3.54
CA LEU A 174 -6.71 -7.42 2.49
C LEU A 174 -6.06 -6.14 3.01
N PHE A 175 -4.74 -6.14 3.11
CA PHE A 175 -3.95 -4.98 3.48
C PHE A 175 -3.15 -4.50 2.27
N VAL A 176 -3.38 -3.24 1.88
CA VAL A 176 -2.68 -2.57 0.79
C VAL A 176 -1.94 -1.38 1.38
N PHE A 177 -0.63 -1.37 1.17
CA PHE A 177 0.27 -0.33 1.68
C PHE A 177 0.96 0.36 0.52
N ASP A 178 0.41 1.51 0.11
CA ASP A 178 0.90 2.35 -0.97
C ASP A 178 1.69 3.54 -0.42
N ALA A 179 2.78 3.22 0.26
CA ALA A 179 3.64 4.21 0.87
C ALA A 179 5.10 3.94 0.49
N CYS A 180 5.75 4.96 -0.06
CA CYS A 180 7.17 4.91 -0.32
C CYS A 180 7.93 5.00 1.01
N ARG A 181 8.88 4.08 1.24
CA ARG A 181 9.95 4.35 2.20
C ARG A 181 10.88 5.36 1.57
N SER A 182 10.73 6.64 1.91
CA SER A 182 11.69 7.63 1.41
C SER A 182 13.06 7.28 1.98
N GLN A 183 14.03 6.99 1.11
CA GLN A 183 15.43 6.72 1.50
C GLN A 183 16.09 7.96 2.12
N THR A 184 15.40 9.10 2.11
CA THR A 184 15.85 10.41 2.57
C THR A 184 15.69 10.60 4.09
N VAL A 185 14.93 9.74 4.78
CA VAL A 185 14.92 9.69 6.25
C VAL A 185 15.73 8.47 6.67
N GLY A 186 17.01 8.70 6.96
CA GLY A 186 18.04 7.68 6.96
C GLY A 186 17.74 6.44 7.79
N MET A 187 17.82 5.26 7.17
CA MET A 187 18.45 4.03 7.69
C MET A 187 18.23 2.83 6.72
N GLY A 188 19.34 2.32 6.17
CA GLY A 188 19.67 0.90 5.95
C GLY A 188 18.80 -0.02 5.07
N GLU A 189 19.46 -0.72 4.15
CA GLU A 189 18.95 -1.75 3.22
C GLU A 189 18.15 -2.93 3.85
N ARG A 190 18.20 -3.13 5.17
CA ARG A 190 17.58 -4.29 5.85
C ARG A 190 16.06 -4.20 5.98
N GLY A 191 15.50 -2.99 5.96
CA GLY A 191 14.06 -2.81 6.02
C GLY A 191 13.32 -3.40 4.79
N LEU A 192 13.99 -3.49 3.64
CA LEU A 192 13.42 -3.99 2.38
C LEU A 192 13.11 -5.49 2.42
N LYS A 193 13.91 -6.29 3.14
CA LYS A 193 13.68 -7.74 3.27
C LYS A 193 12.42 -8.04 4.06
N GLN A 194 12.18 -7.30 5.14
CA GLN A 194 11.04 -7.52 6.01
C GLN A 194 9.72 -7.33 5.27
N ALA A 195 9.52 -6.23 4.52
CA ALA A 195 8.27 -5.99 3.79
C ALA A 195 7.96 -7.07 2.73
N SER A 196 8.97 -7.56 2.03
CA SER A 196 8.83 -8.69 1.09
C SER A 196 8.47 -10.00 1.80
N GLU A 197 9.03 -10.24 2.98
CA GLU A 197 8.74 -11.41 3.82
C GLU A 197 7.33 -11.34 4.43
N TYR A 198 6.74 -10.14 4.55
CA TYR A 198 5.40 -9.92 5.12
C TYR A 198 4.25 -9.96 4.10
N LEU A 199 4.55 -10.03 2.80
CA LEU A 199 3.57 -10.23 1.72
C LEU A 199 3.47 -11.70 1.26
N THR A 200 4.16 -12.61 1.96
CA THR A 200 4.08 -14.06 1.77
C THR A 200 3.40 -14.69 2.98
#